data_AF-A0A160VHI6-F1
#
_entry.id   AF-A0A160VHI6-F1
#
_cell.length_a   1.000
_cell.length_b   1.000
_cell.length_c   1.000
_cell.angle_alpha   90.00
_cell.angle_beta   90.00
_cell.angle_gamma   90.00
#
_symmetry.space_group_name_H-M   'P 1'
#
loop_
_entity.id
_entity.type
_entity.pdbx_description
1 polymer ?
#
loop_
_entity_poly.entity_id
_entity_poly.type
_entity_poly.pdbx_seq_one_letter_code
_entity_poly.pdbx_strand_id
1 'polypeptide(L)'
;MEASLALTIIGTVMILVGLIFNAIPVLVNKQVMGDLAEEAVNPAAALRTILGGSAIAVGFIALYCRGLPNEQASTLLTALGVGMIVIMSTIILIKPRGFADDIPIPPVVMFIILTIIAFYAS
;
A
#
# COMPACT_ATOMS: atom_id res chain seq x y z
N MET A 1 -6.82 -20.47 1.86
CA MET A 1 -6.30 -20.06 0.53
C MET A 1 -4.83 -20.43 0.48
N GLU A 2 -4.27 -20.81 -0.68
CA GLU A 2 -2.83 -21.11 -0.74
C GLU A 2 -1.97 -19.86 -0.53
N ALA A 3 -0.91 -19.98 0.27
CA ALA A 3 0.00 -18.88 0.59
C ALA A 3 0.65 -18.27 -0.67
N SER A 4 1.02 -19.10 -1.65
CA SER A 4 1.56 -18.67 -2.94
C SER A 4 0.58 -17.77 -3.71
N LEU A 5 -0.71 -18.11 -3.69
CA LEU A 5 -1.76 -17.31 -4.32
C LEU A 5 -1.93 -15.97 -3.59
N ALA A 6 -1.98 -15.99 -2.26
CA ALA A 6 -2.10 -14.79 -1.44
C ALA A 6 -0.93 -13.81 -1.67
N LEU A 7 0.30 -14.32 -1.64
CA LEU A 7 1.51 -13.56 -1.93
C LEU A 7 1.53 -13.02 -3.36
N THR A 8 0.98 -13.77 -4.32
CA THR A 8 0.84 -13.30 -5.71
C THR A 8 -0.16 -12.15 -5.83
N ILE A 9 -1.30 -12.23 -5.16
CA ILE A 9 -2.31 -11.16 -5.14
C ILE A 9 -1.73 -9.90 -4.49
N ILE A 10 -1.18 -10.02 -3.28
CA ILE A 10 -0.56 -8.90 -2.56
C ILE A 10 0.55 -8.28 -3.40
N GLY A 11 1.43 -9.13 -3.95
CA GLY A 11 2.55 -8.69 -4.77
C GLY A 11 2.12 -7.88 -5.98
N THR A 12 1.15 -8.39 -6.72
CA THR A 12 0.63 -7.75 -7.95
C THR A 12 -0.05 -6.43 -7.63
N VAL A 13 -0.92 -6.38 -6.62
CA VAL A 13 -1.62 -5.15 -6.23
C VAL A 13 -0.64 -4.07 -5.78
N MET A 14 0.36 -4.43 -4.95
CA MET A 14 1.36 -3.48 -4.46
C MET A 14 2.23 -2.91 -5.59
N ILE A 15 2.61 -3.74 -6.59
CA ILE A 15 3.30 -3.26 -7.78
C ILE A 15 2.42 -2.30 -8.58
N LEU A 16 1.14 -2.65 -8.83
CA LEU A 16 0.23 -1.79 -9.59
C LEU A 16 0.03 -0.42 -8.92
N VAL A 17 -0.18 -0.39 -7.60
CA VAL A 17 -0.25 0.86 -6.83
C VAL A 17 1.02 1.68 -7.00
N GLY A 18 2.16 1.03 -6.88
CA GLY A 18 3.45 1.69 -7.00
C GLY A 18 3.71 2.26 -8.38
N LEU A 19 3.32 1.54 -9.45
CA LEU A 19 3.38 2.03 -10.82
C LEU A 19 2.48 3.24 -11.04
N ILE A 20 1.24 3.22 -10.52
CA ILE A 20 0.31 4.36 -10.58
C ILE A 20 0.91 5.59 -9.89
N PHE A 21 1.47 5.40 -8.69
CA PHE A 21 2.06 6.49 -7.90
C PHE A 21 3.30 7.09 -8.56
N ASN A 22 4.08 6.31 -9.32
CA ASN A 22 5.24 6.82 -10.06
C ASN A 22 4.83 7.48 -11.39
N ALA A 23 3.81 6.94 -12.08
CA ALA A 23 3.41 7.43 -13.40
C ALA A 23 2.61 8.74 -13.32
N ILE A 24 1.72 8.88 -12.33
CA ILE A 24 0.79 10.02 -12.24
C ILE A 24 0.69 10.62 -10.81
N PRO A 25 1.81 10.90 -10.11
CA PRO A 25 1.81 11.29 -8.70
C PRO A 25 0.96 12.54 -8.40
N VAL A 26 1.00 13.56 -9.28
CA VAL A 26 0.24 14.81 -9.12
C VAL A 26 -1.26 14.55 -9.16
N LEU A 27 -1.73 13.74 -10.12
CA LEU A 27 -3.15 13.39 -10.25
C LEU A 27 -3.64 12.62 -9.02
N VAL A 28 -2.85 11.66 -8.55
CA VAL A 28 -3.20 10.87 -7.37
C VAL A 28 -3.23 11.76 -6.11
N ASN A 29 -2.28 12.69 -5.97
CA ASN A 29 -2.33 13.68 -4.88
C ASN A 29 -3.60 14.51 -4.94
N LYS A 30 -3.95 15.04 -6.11
CA LYS A 30 -5.17 15.84 -6.29
C LYS A 30 -6.44 15.06 -5.93
N GLN A 31 -6.53 13.79 -6.33
CA GLN A 31 -7.68 12.95 -6.00
C GLN A 31 -7.79 12.62 -4.50
N VAL A 32 -6.68 12.62 -3.78
CA VAL A 32 -6.61 12.22 -2.37
C VAL A 32 -6.68 13.41 -1.41
N MET A 33 -6.03 14.52 -1.77
CA MET A 33 -5.82 15.68 -0.90
C MET A 33 -6.56 16.93 -1.40
N GLY A 34 -7.20 16.88 -2.58
CA GLY A 34 -7.77 18.04 -3.23
C GLY A 34 -6.71 18.93 -3.88
N ASP A 35 -7.08 20.18 -4.15
CA ASP A 35 -6.15 21.15 -4.72
C ASP A 35 -5.11 21.59 -3.70
N LEU A 36 -3.84 21.49 -4.07
CA LEU A 36 -2.69 21.92 -3.28
C LEU A 36 -2.27 23.32 -3.71
N ALA A 37 -1.69 24.08 -2.77
CA ALA A 37 -0.95 25.29 -3.13
C ALA A 37 0.15 24.96 -4.15
N GLU A 38 0.41 25.86 -5.08
CA GLU A 38 1.33 25.64 -6.21
C GLU A 38 2.72 25.17 -5.75
N GLU A 39 3.24 25.78 -4.68
CA GLU A 39 4.52 25.43 -4.05
C GLU A 39 4.55 24.02 -3.41
N ALA A 40 3.39 23.47 -3.05
CA ALA A 40 3.26 22.15 -2.42
C ALA A 40 3.07 21.01 -3.44
N VAL A 41 2.71 21.32 -4.70
CA VAL A 41 2.44 20.30 -5.75
C VAL A 41 3.65 19.40 -5.98
N ASN A 42 4.82 19.98 -6.23
CA ASN A 42 6.04 19.23 -6.56
C ASN A 42 6.59 18.44 -5.35
N PRO A 43 6.71 19.01 -4.14
CA PRO A 43 7.08 18.24 -2.94
C PRO A 43 6.14 17.08 -2.66
N ALA A 44 4.82 17.28 -2.75
CA ALA A 44 3.85 16.21 -2.55
C ALA A 44 3.99 15.13 -3.63
N ALA A 45 4.23 15.51 -4.88
CA ALA A 45 4.46 14.56 -5.97
C ALA A 45 5.73 13.72 -5.74
N ALA A 46 6.82 14.34 -5.29
CA ALA A 46 8.06 13.63 -4.95
C ALA A 46 7.83 12.57 -3.85
N LEU A 47 7.12 12.94 -2.77
CA LEU A 47 6.77 11.99 -1.71
C LEU A 47 5.88 10.86 -2.21
N ARG A 48 4.89 11.16 -3.07
CA ARG A 48 4.02 10.15 -3.68
C ARG A 48 4.83 9.15 -4.52
N THR A 49 5.78 9.63 -5.30
CA THR A 49 6.68 8.79 -6.10
C THR A 49 7.51 7.86 -5.21
N ILE A 50 8.09 8.38 -4.11
CA ILE A 50 8.84 7.56 -3.14
C ILE A 50 7.95 6.48 -2.52
N LEU A 51 6.74 6.83 -2.08
CA LEU A 51 5.76 5.87 -1.57
C LEU A 51 5.42 4.80 -2.62
N GLY A 52 5.33 5.20 -3.89
CA GLY A 52 5.16 4.29 -5.00
C GLY A 52 6.32 3.30 -5.11
N GLY A 53 7.57 3.77 -5.02
CA GLY A 53 8.76 2.91 -5.00
C GLY A 53 8.75 1.92 -3.83
N SER A 54 8.36 2.36 -2.64
CA SER A 54 8.20 1.47 -1.47
C SER A 54 7.14 0.39 -1.71
N ALA A 55 6.02 0.74 -2.35
CA ALA A 55 4.98 -0.23 -2.70
C ALA A 55 5.47 -1.28 -3.70
N ILE A 56 6.22 -0.86 -4.73
CA ILE A 56 6.86 -1.78 -5.69
C ILE A 56 7.80 -2.74 -4.97
N ALA A 57 8.63 -2.25 -4.03
CA ALA A 57 9.56 -3.08 -3.28
C ALA A 57 8.84 -4.16 -2.46
N VAL A 58 7.79 -3.79 -1.72
CA VAL A 58 6.94 -4.75 -0.99
C VAL A 58 6.31 -5.77 -1.95
N GLY A 59 5.85 -5.30 -3.11
CA GLY A 59 5.24 -6.17 -4.10
C GLY A 59 6.21 -7.21 -4.68
N PHE A 60 7.45 -6.82 -4.97
CA PHE A 60 8.49 -7.77 -5.38
C PHE A 60 8.87 -8.73 -4.26
N ILE A 61 9.00 -8.28 -3.00
CA ILE A 61 9.24 -9.17 -1.85
C ILE A 61 8.17 -10.26 -1.81
N ALA A 62 6.89 -9.90 -1.89
CA ALA A 62 5.81 -10.88 -1.90
C ALA A 62 5.89 -11.85 -3.10
N LEU A 63 6.14 -11.35 -4.31
CA LEU A 63 6.23 -12.19 -5.51
C LEU A 63 7.43 -13.16 -5.49
N TYR A 64 8.60 -12.72 -5.04
CA TYR A 64 9.79 -13.56 -4.98
C TYR A 64 9.71 -14.59 -3.85
N CYS A 65 8.99 -14.29 -2.76
CA CYS A 65 8.81 -15.19 -1.64
C CYS A 65 7.61 -16.15 -1.78
N ARG A 66 6.83 -16.09 -2.86
CA ARG A 66 5.63 -16.94 -3.05
C ARG A 66 5.91 -18.44 -3.07
N GLY A 67 7.14 -18.85 -3.36
CA GLY A 67 7.58 -20.24 -3.40
C GLY A 67 8.22 -20.75 -2.10
N LEU A 68 8.18 -19.96 -1.03
CA LEU A 68 8.66 -20.41 0.29
C LEU A 68 7.84 -21.59 0.80
N PRO A 69 8.43 -22.48 1.64
CA PRO A 69 7.65 -23.50 2.32
C PRO A 69 6.60 -22.86 3.25
N ASN A 70 5.53 -23.62 3.52
CA ASN A 70 4.30 -23.08 4.14
C ASN A 70 4.54 -22.32 5.45
N GLU A 71 5.44 -22.80 6.32
CA GLU A 71 5.72 -22.17 7.61
C GLU A 71 6.38 -20.78 7.45
N GLN A 72 7.34 -20.65 6.54
CA GLN A 72 7.99 -19.38 6.24
C GLN A 72 7.06 -18.44 5.48
N ALA A 73 6.24 -18.98 4.58
CA ALA A 73 5.24 -18.20 3.83
C ALA A 73 4.15 -17.62 4.77
N SER A 74 3.67 -18.42 5.73
CA SER A 74 2.73 -17.98 6.77
C SER A 74 3.31 -16.89 7.66
N THR A 75 4.58 -17.03 8.07
CA THR A 75 5.28 -15.99 8.83
C THR A 75 5.38 -14.67 8.04
N LEU A 76 5.73 -14.75 6.75
CA LEU A 76 5.81 -13.57 5.88
C LEU A 76 4.43 -12.92 5.66
N LEU A 77 3.39 -13.71 5.40
CA LEU A 77 2.02 -13.20 5.24
C LEU A 77 1.53 -12.51 6.51
N THR A 78 1.85 -13.07 7.67
CA THR A 78 1.53 -12.45 8.97
C THR A 78 2.25 -11.10 9.12
N ALA A 79 3.55 -11.04 8.78
CA ALA A 79 4.33 -9.81 8.82
C ALA A 79 3.78 -8.74 7.84
N LEU A 80 3.42 -9.14 6.62
CA LEU A 80 2.78 -8.26 5.63
C LEU A 80 1.41 -7.76 6.13
N GLY A 81 0.59 -8.65 6.71
CA GLY A 81 -0.70 -8.31 7.31
C GLY A 81 -0.58 -7.25 8.40
N VAL A 82 0.35 -7.44 9.34
CA VAL A 82 0.64 -6.46 10.39
C VAL A 82 1.16 -5.14 9.79
N GLY A 83 2.08 -5.20 8.82
CA GLY A 83 2.58 -4.01 8.13
C GLY A 83 1.47 -3.21 7.43
N MET A 84 0.53 -3.89 6.79
CA MET A 84 -0.64 -3.27 6.16
C MET A 84 -1.58 -2.61 7.16
N ILE A 85 -1.79 -3.21 8.34
CA ILE A 85 -2.53 -2.57 9.44
C ILE A 85 -1.84 -1.29 9.89
N VAL A 86 -0.51 -1.32 10.05
CA VAL A 86 0.26 -0.12 10.43
C VAL A 86 0.10 0.99 9.39
N ILE A 87 0.26 0.67 8.10
CA ILE A 87 0.08 1.64 7.01
C ILE A 87 -1.36 2.19 6.98
N MET A 88 -2.37 1.33 7.08
CA MET A 88 -3.76 1.75 7.12
C MET A 88 -4.02 2.69 8.31
N SER A 89 -3.45 2.39 9.47
CA SER A 89 -3.60 3.22 10.67
C SER A 89 -3.00 4.60 10.49
N THR A 90 -1.83 4.71 9.83
CA THR A 90 -1.24 6.03 9.54
C THR A 90 -2.07 6.83 8.55
N ILE A 91 -2.70 6.18 7.57
CA ILE A 91 -3.64 6.83 6.64
C ILE A 91 -4.88 7.34 7.38
N ILE A 92 -5.48 6.55 8.27
CA ILE A 92 -6.65 6.98 9.05
C ILE A 92 -6.29 8.16 9.97
N LEU A 93 -5.08 8.16 10.53
CA LEU A 93 -4.60 9.20 11.44
C LEU A 93 -4.33 10.56 10.77
N ILE A 94 -4.32 10.68 9.45
CA ILE A 94 -4.07 11.98 8.80
C ILE A 94 -5.18 13.00 9.09
N LYS A 95 -6.44 12.55 9.15
CA LYS A 95 -7.60 13.40 9.42
C LYS A 95 -7.62 13.95 10.85
N PRO A 96 -7.57 13.13 11.93
CA PRO A 96 -7.55 13.66 13.29
C PRO A 96 -6.28 14.47 13.62
N ARG A 97 -5.21 14.34 12.83
CA ARG A 97 -3.99 15.15 12.97
C ARG A 97 -4.03 16.47 12.18
N GLY A 98 -5.10 16.72 11.42
CA GLY A 98 -5.27 17.95 10.64
C GLY A 98 -4.41 18.03 9.39
N PHE A 99 -3.94 16.90 8.85
CA PHE A 99 -3.13 16.87 7.63
C PHE A 99 -3.97 16.71 6.35
N ALA A 100 -5.24 16.32 6.47
CA ALA A 100 -6.20 16.28 5.37
C ALA A 100 -7.63 16.41 5.88
N ASP A 101 -8.52 16.97 5.06
CA ASP A 101 -9.93 17.12 5.41
C ASP A 101 -10.68 15.78 5.40
N ASP A 102 -10.27 14.86 4.50
CA ASP A 102 -10.91 13.57 4.31
C ASP A 102 -9.93 12.40 4.35
N ILE A 103 -10.48 11.23 4.68
CA ILE A 103 -9.72 9.98 4.68
C ILE A 103 -9.65 9.46 3.24
N PRO A 104 -8.47 9.06 2.76
CA PRO A 104 -8.30 8.43 1.45
C PRO A 104 -8.97 7.04 1.44
N ILE A 105 -10.27 6.99 1.09
CA ILE A 105 -11.05 5.76 1.14
C ILE A 105 -10.47 4.65 0.23
N PRO A 106 -10.06 4.90 -1.04
CA PRO A 106 -9.59 3.82 -1.89
C PRO A 106 -8.36 3.08 -1.33
N PRO A 107 -7.29 3.77 -0.85
CA PRO A 107 -6.20 3.10 -0.15
C PRO A 107 -6.62 2.32 1.11
N VAL A 108 -7.53 2.87 1.93
CA VAL A 108 -7.98 2.19 3.16
C VAL A 108 -8.68 0.88 2.82
N VAL A 109 -9.64 0.90 1.90
CA VAL A 109 -10.38 -0.31 1.48
C VAL A 109 -9.42 -1.35 0.91
N MET A 110 -8.46 -0.92 0.08
CA MET A 110 -7.43 -1.81 -0.47
C MET A 110 -6.62 -2.49 0.64
N PHE A 111 -6.08 -1.73 1.61
CA PHE A 111 -5.30 -2.32 2.70
C PHE A 111 -6.13 -3.23 3.60
N ILE A 112 -7.42 -2.96 3.82
CA ILE A 112 -8.32 -3.89 4.52
C ILE A 112 -8.39 -5.23 3.78
N ILE A 113 -8.66 -5.20 2.48
CA ILE A 113 -8.79 -6.41 1.67
C ILE A 113 -7.48 -7.22 1.67
N LEU A 114 -6.34 -6.56 1.43
CA LEU A 114 -5.05 -7.23 1.43
C LEU A 114 -4.66 -7.78 2.81
N THR A 115 -5.03 -7.10 3.88
CA THR A 115 -4.85 -7.57 5.26
C THR A 115 -5.66 -8.84 5.53
N ILE A 116 -6.93 -8.88 5.11
CA ILE A 116 -7.77 -10.09 5.24
C ILE A 116 -7.18 -11.24 4.43
N ILE A 117 -6.75 -10.98 3.18
CA ILE A 117 -6.08 -11.97 2.33
C ILE A 117 -4.82 -12.52 3.00
N ALA A 118 -4.01 -11.65 3.61
CA ALA A 118 -2.81 -12.05 4.33
C ALA A 118 -3.13 -12.98 5.50
N PHE A 119 -3.99 -12.56 6.43
CA PHE A 119 -4.32 -13.38 7.61
C PHE A 119 -5.12 -14.64 7.30
N TYR A 120 -5.89 -14.67 6.21
CA TYR A 120 -6.63 -15.87 5.80
C TYR A 120 -5.74 -16.95 5.16
N ALA A 121 -4.57 -16.57 4.65
CA ALA A 121 -3.61 -17.48 4.03
C ALA A 121 -2.34 -17.74 4.86
N SER A 122 -2.13 -16.95 5.92
CA SER A 122 -1.22 -17.26 7.02
C SER A 122 -1.69 -18.50 7.79
#